data_AF-A0A232LWE5-F1
#
_entry.id   AF-A0A232LWE5-F1
#
_cell.length_a   1.000
_cell.length_b   1.000
_cell.length_c   1.000
_cell.angle_alpha   90.00
_cell.angle_beta   90.00
_cell.angle_gamma   90.00
#
_symmetry.space_group_name_H-M   'P 1'
#
loop_
_entity.id
_entity.type
_entity.pdbx_description
1 polymer ?
#
loop_
_entity_poly.entity_id
_entity_poly.type
_entity_poly.pdbx_seq_one_letter_code
_entity_poly.pdbx_strand_id
1 'polypeptide(L)'
;MSRYSKFTTSSQFVGFLEDAEKFVLSYRSIIERAPLQTYGAALVFSPMRSEVKMQHWKERLFVKHITGIKEDWDPCLQILEGHSSTVTAVVFSPNGKVLASASCDKTVRLSDATTGAWRQTLEGHSMYVNAVAFSPDVKVLASA
;
A
#
# COMPACT_ATOMS: atom_id res chain seq x y z
N MET A 1 16.48 13.95 -31.19
CA MET A 1 16.44 15.06 -30.21
C MET A 1 15.44 14.71 -29.12
N SER A 2 15.94 14.25 -27.97
CA SER A 2 15.13 13.79 -26.83
C SER A 2 14.55 14.99 -26.08
N ARG A 3 13.22 15.14 -26.07
CA ARG A 3 12.51 16.03 -25.15
C ARG A 3 12.26 15.26 -23.85
N TYR A 4 13.17 15.38 -22.91
CA TYR A 4 12.86 15.14 -21.50
C TYR A 4 11.77 16.15 -21.09
N SER A 5 10.55 15.68 -20.79
CA SER A 5 9.51 16.53 -20.20
C SER A 5 9.95 16.89 -18.78
N LYS A 6 10.65 18.02 -18.66
CA LYS A 6 10.93 18.66 -17.38
C LYS A 6 9.59 19.08 -16.77
N PHE A 7 9.29 18.60 -15.57
CA PHE A 7 8.18 19.09 -14.76
C PHE A 7 8.26 20.61 -14.69
N THR A 8 7.32 21.28 -15.35
CA THR A 8 7.36 22.73 -15.57
C THR A 8 6.80 23.54 -14.40
N THR A 9 6.10 22.89 -13.48
CA THR A 9 5.57 23.51 -12.25
C THR A 9 5.74 22.57 -11.04
N SER A 10 5.84 23.16 -9.85
CA SER A 10 5.93 22.43 -8.57
C SER A 10 4.71 21.51 -8.36
N SER A 11 3.51 21.97 -8.74
CA SER A 11 2.26 21.22 -8.59
C SER A 11 2.22 19.95 -9.45
N GLN A 12 2.72 19.97 -10.68
CA GLN A 12 2.78 18.81 -11.55
C GLN A 12 3.74 17.74 -11.00
N PHE A 13 4.86 18.16 -10.41
CA PHE A 13 5.81 17.23 -9.82
C PHE A 13 5.25 16.55 -8.56
N VAL A 14 4.55 17.30 -7.70
CA VAL A 14 3.91 16.73 -6.51
C VAL A 14 2.80 15.75 -6.91
N GLY A 15 1.95 16.11 -7.88
CA GLY A 15 0.90 15.21 -8.39
C GLY A 15 1.46 13.89 -8.92
N PHE A 16 2.56 13.96 -9.68
CA PHE A 16 3.25 12.77 -10.16
C PHE A 16 3.79 11.90 -9.03
N LEU A 17 4.39 12.50 -7.99
CA LEU A 17 4.93 11.75 -6.85
C LEU A 17 3.81 11.05 -6.06
N GLU A 18 2.70 11.73 -5.80
CA GLU A 18 1.54 11.12 -5.14
C GLU A 18 0.95 9.97 -5.96
N ASP A 19 0.89 10.11 -7.28
CA ASP A 19 0.44 9.05 -8.19
C ASP A 19 1.42 7.86 -8.19
N ALA A 20 2.72 8.14 -8.18
CA ALA A 20 3.76 7.11 -8.09
C ALA A 20 3.72 6.34 -6.76
N GLU A 21 3.43 7.02 -5.65
CA GLU A 21 3.21 6.35 -4.36
C GLU A 21 2.01 5.41 -4.42
N LYS A 22 0.87 5.86 -4.96
CA LYS A 22 -0.32 5.02 -5.16
C LYS A 22 -0.02 3.81 -6.02
N PHE A 23 0.75 3.99 -7.09
CA PHE A 23 1.18 2.92 -7.99
C PHE A 23 2.00 1.86 -7.25
N VAL A 24 3.02 2.27 -6.50
CA VAL A 24 3.90 1.35 -5.76
C VAL A 24 3.14 0.61 -4.67
N LEU A 25 2.26 1.30 -3.94
CA LEU A 25 1.44 0.67 -2.88
C LEU A 25 0.44 -0.33 -3.45
N SER A 26 -0.27 0.05 -4.53
CA SER A 26 -1.30 -0.80 -5.15
C SER A 26 -0.74 -2.08 -5.75
N TYR A 27 0.47 -2.03 -6.32
CA TYR A 27 1.09 -3.18 -6.99
C TYR A 27 2.25 -3.81 -6.20
N ARG A 28 2.43 -3.43 -4.94
CA ARG A 28 3.54 -3.87 -4.08
C ARG A 28 3.79 -5.37 -4.13
N SER A 29 2.75 -6.18 -3.93
CA SER A 29 2.85 -7.64 -3.87
C SER A 29 3.44 -8.25 -5.16
N ILE A 30 3.17 -7.63 -6.31
CA ILE A 30 3.70 -8.04 -7.61
C ILE A 30 5.13 -7.51 -7.77
N ILE A 31 5.36 -6.24 -7.42
CA ILE A 31 6.65 -5.56 -7.54
C ILE A 31 7.74 -6.25 -6.69
N GLU A 32 7.43 -6.63 -5.46
CA GLU A 32 8.39 -7.27 -4.54
C GLU A 32 8.74 -8.71 -4.96
N ARG A 33 7.89 -9.37 -5.76
CA ARG A 33 8.01 -10.80 -6.11
C ARG A 33 8.48 -11.06 -7.54
N ALA A 34 8.64 -10.02 -8.37
CA ALA A 34 8.88 -10.18 -9.80
C ALA A 34 10.10 -9.38 -10.30
N PRO A 35 10.82 -9.90 -11.32
CA PRO A 35 11.95 -9.18 -11.92
C PRO A 35 11.52 -7.86 -12.58
N LEU A 36 12.48 -6.96 -12.81
CA LEU A 36 12.28 -5.58 -13.30
C LEU A 36 11.42 -5.45 -14.58
N GLN A 37 11.27 -6.54 -15.34
CA GLN A 37 10.48 -6.59 -16.57
C GLN A 37 8.95 -6.58 -16.31
N THR A 38 8.50 -6.93 -15.10
CA THR A 38 7.07 -7.01 -14.73
C THR A 38 6.48 -5.64 -14.36
N TYR A 39 7.31 -4.62 -14.10
CA TYR A 39 6.87 -3.21 -13.92
C TYR A 39 6.07 -2.69 -15.10
N GLY A 40 6.43 -3.15 -16.30
CA GLY A 40 5.72 -2.83 -17.52
C GLY A 40 4.27 -3.31 -17.51
N ALA A 41 3.94 -4.40 -16.82
CA ALA A 41 2.57 -4.89 -16.70
C ALA A 41 1.77 -4.05 -15.70
N ALA A 42 2.36 -3.65 -14.57
CA ALA A 42 1.69 -2.79 -13.59
C ALA A 42 1.27 -1.44 -14.21
N LEU A 43 2.12 -0.82 -15.04
CA LEU A 43 1.79 0.41 -15.79
C LEU A 43 0.56 0.25 -16.70
N VAL A 44 0.34 -0.95 -17.24
CA VAL A 44 -0.81 -1.23 -18.10
C VAL A 44 -2.11 -1.15 -17.32
N PHE A 45 -2.11 -1.69 -16.10
CA PHE A 45 -3.27 -1.76 -15.22
C PHE A 45 -3.52 -0.50 -14.39
N SER A 46 -2.58 0.45 -14.36
CA SER A 46 -2.80 1.74 -13.71
C SER A 46 -4.04 2.45 -14.27
N PRO A 47 -4.77 3.21 -13.44
CA PRO A 47 -5.96 3.94 -13.85
C PRO A 47 -5.71 4.90 -15.02
N MET A 48 -6.75 5.21 -15.78
CA MET A 48 -6.64 6.06 -16.97
C MET A 48 -6.09 7.46 -16.66
N ARG A 49 -6.35 8.00 -15.48
CA ARG A 49 -5.86 9.31 -15.03
C ARG A 49 -4.50 9.28 -14.32
N SER A 50 -3.85 8.12 -14.20
CA SER A 50 -2.51 8.04 -13.60
C SER A 50 -1.49 8.84 -14.41
N GLU A 51 -0.82 9.80 -13.77
CA GLU A 51 0.24 10.59 -14.38
C GLU A 51 1.44 9.72 -14.77
N VAL A 52 1.79 8.73 -13.94
CA VAL A 52 2.83 7.75 -14.21
C VAL A 52 2.53 6.99 -15.51
N LYS A 53 1.26 6.59 -15.71
CA LYS A 53 0.82 5.95 -16.95
C LYS A 53 0.90 6.90 -18.13
N MET A 54 0.37 8.12 -18.02
CA MET A 54 0.34 9.08 -19.14
C MET A 54 1.74 9.43 -19.65
N GLN A 55 2.73 9.50 -18.76
CA GLN A 55 4.11 9.81 -19.14
C GLN A 55 4.81 8.65 -19.87
N HIS A 56 4.57 7.40 -19.45
CA HIS A 56 5.24 6.21 -19.99
C HIS A 56 4.45 5.45 -21.08
N TRP A 57 3.16 5.75 -21.29
CA TRP A 57 2.29 5.04 -22.25
C TRP A 57 2.63 5.34 -23.73
N LYS A 58 3.11 6.55 -24.04
CA LYS A 58 3.46 6.95 -25.42
C LYS A 58 4.55 6.07 -26.05
N GLU A 59 5.35 5.38 -25.24
CA GLU A 59 6.41 4.49 -25.70
C GLU A 59 5.91 3.06 -26.02
N ARG A 60 4.64 2.74 -25.71
CA ARG A 60 4.04 1.42 -25.93
C ARG A 60 3.07 1.42 -27.10
N LEU A 61 3.62 1.53 -28.31
CA LEU A 61 2.89 1.68 -29.59
C LEU A 61 2.01 0.49 -30.01
N PHE A 62 2.02 -0.64 -29.30
CA PHE A 62 1.40 -1.89 -29.75
C PHE A 62 0.11 -2.30 -29.01
N VAL A 63 -0.26 -1.63 -27.91
CA VAL A 63 -1.50 -1.94 -27.18
C VAL A 63 -2.51 -0.81 -27.41
N LYS A 64 -3.43 -1.02 -28.35
CA LYS A 64 -4.32 0.04 -28.86
C LYS A 64 -5.60 0.24 -28.06
N HIS A 65 -6.07 -0.78 -27.34
CA HIS A 65 -7.30 -0.66 -26.56
C HIS A 65 -7.32 -1.71 -25.44
N ILE A 66 -7.49 -1.26 -24.20
CA ILE A 66 -7.71 -2.14 -23.04
C ILE A 66 -9.01 -1.67 -22.40
N THR A 67 -9.98 -2.57 -22.33
CA THR A 67 -11.26 -2.34 -21.65
C THR A 67 -11.15 -2.76 -20.18
N GLY A 68 -11.97 -2.16 -19.31
CA GLY A 68 -12.05 -2.55 -17.89
C GLY A 68 -11.00 -1.94 -16.94
N ILE A 69 -10.22 -0.96 -17.40
CA ILE A 69 -9.31 -0.19 -16.53
C ILE A 69 -10.10 0.90 -15.80
N LYS A 70 -9.88 1.04 -14.49
CA LYS A 70 -10.51 2.08 -13.65
C LYS A 70 -10.12 3.49 -14.11
N GLU A 71 -11.00 4.48 -13.90
CA GLU A 71 -10.67 5.88 -14.20
C GLU A 71 -9.63 6.45 -13.24
N ASP A 72 -9.81 6.18 -11.95
CA ASP A 72 -8.98 6.65 -10.84
C ASP A 72 -8.53 5.48 -9.93
N TRP A 73 -7.54 5.74 -9.08
CA TRP A 73 -7.09 4.78 -8.06
C TRP A 73 -8.20 4.47 -7.06
N ASP A 74 -8.17 3.25 -6.53
CA ASP A 74 -9.02 2.91 -5.40
C ASP A 74 -8.58 3.72 -4.16
N PRO A 75 -9.50 4.26 -3.34
CA PRO A 75 -9.12 4.89 -2.07
C PRO A 75 -8.38 3.93 -1.13
N CYS A 76 -8.62 2.62 -1.26
CA CYS A 76 -7.87 1.59 -0.52
C CYS A 76 -6.49 1.39 -1.15
N LEU A 77 -5.45 1.98 -0.53
CA LEU A 77 -4.08 1.90 -1.03
C LEU A 77 -3.39 0.56 -0.73
N GLN A 78 -3.78 -0.10 0.37
CA GLN A 78 -3.14 -1.33 0.80
C GLN A 78 -4.09 -2.19 1.64
N ILE A 79 -4.00 -3.50 1.45
CA ILE A 79 -4.69 -4.50 2.26
C ILE A 79 -3.63 -5.23 3.10
N LEU A 80 -3.82 -5.25 4.42
CA LEU A 80 -2.96 -5.96 5.35
C LEU A 80 -3.57 -7.33 5.66
N GLU A 81 -3.02 -8.37 5.03
CA GLU A 81 -3.52 -9.72 5.16
C GLU A 81 -2.89 -10.49 6.34
N GLY A 82 -3.61 -11.54 6.75
CA GLY A 82 -3.05 -12.68 7.47
C GLY A 82 -3.58 -12.94 8.87
N HIS A 83 -4.53 -12.15 9.35
CA HIS A 83 -5.42 -12.66 10.40
C HIS A 83 -6.29 -13.78 9.82
N SER A 84 -6.48 -14.87 10.56
CA SER A 84 -7.30 -16.01 10.13
C SER A 84 -8.77 -15.91 10.56
N SER A 85 -9.12 -14.81 11.23
CA SER A 85 -10.48 -14.49 11.66
C SER A 85 -10.70 -12.98 11.65
N THR A 86 -11.89 -12.55 12.04
CA THR A 86 -12.29 -11.14 12.06
C THR A 86 -11.30 -10.27 12.82
N VAL A 87 -10.88 -9.16 12.22
CA VAL A 87 -10.11 -8.10 12.89
C VAL A 87 -11.07 -7.29 13.75
N THR A 88 -10.79 -7.18 15.04
CA THR A 88 -11.66 -6.57 16.05
C THR A 88 -11.26 -5.15 16.41
N ALA A 89 -9.95 -4.85 16.38
CA ALA A 89 -9.41 -3.53 16.66
C ALA A 89 -8.13 -3.27 15.88
N VAL A 90 -7.88 -1.99 15.56
CA VAL A 90 -6.68 -1.52 14.89
C VAL A 90 -6.20 -0.24 15.57
N VAL A 91 -4.90 -0.10 15.79
CA VAL A 91 -4.31 1.10 16.37
C VAL A 91 -2.97 1.41 15.73
N PHE A 92 -2.73 2.70 15.47
CA PHE A 92 -1.41 3.19 15.09
C PHE A 92 -0.61 3.51 16.34
N SER A 93 0.67 3.19 16.30
CA SER A 93 1.62 3.74 17.25
C SER A 93 1.62 5.28 17.20
N PRO A 94 1.85 5.97 18.32
CA PRO A 94 1.92 7.44 18.37
C PRO A 94 2.91 8.07 17.37
N ASN A 95 3.97 7.35 17.00
CA ASN A 95 4.96 7.80 16.01
C ASN A 95 4.59 7.43 14.55
N GLY A 96 3.45 6.76 14.34
CA GLY A 96 2.92 6.39 13.03
C GLY A 96 3.72 5.32 12.28
N LYS A 97 4.71 4.67 12.89
CA LYS A 97 5.60 3.71 12.18
C LYS A 97 5.10 2.27 12.24
N VAL A 98 4.34 1.95 13.27
CA VAL A 98 3.80 0.61 13.52
C VAL A 98 2.28 0.69 13.58
N LEU A 99 1.64 -0.24 12.89
CA LEU A 99 0.21 -0.53 13.00
C LEU A 99 0.06 -1.85 13.76
N ALA A 100 -0.82 -1.88 14.76
CA ALA A 100 -1.21 -3.08 15.47
C ALA A 100 -2.67 -3.43 15.15
N SER A 101 -2.94 -4.70 14.87
CA SER A 101 -4.29 -5.22 14.66
C SER A 101 -4.56 -6.40 15.58
N ALA A 102 -5.72 -6.40 16.23
CA ALA A 102 -6.21 -7.47 17.09
C ALA A 102 -7.30 -8.28 16.37
N SER A 103 -7.45 -9.56 16.71
CA SER A 103 -8.40 -10.43 16.02
C SER A 103 -9.02 -11.53 16.92
N CYS A 104 -10.17 -12.02 16.46
CA CYS A 104 -10.79 -13.26 16.91
C CYS A 104 -9.93 -14.52 16.67
N ASP A 105 -8.81 -14.42 15.95
CA ASP A 105 -7.83 -15.51 15.89
C ASP A 105 -6.93 -15.62 17.14
N LYS A 106 -7.21 -14.80 18.17
CA LYS A 106 -6.50 -14.74 19.46
C LYS A 106 -5.10 -14.16 19.38
N THR A 107 -4.78 -13.46 18.29
CA THR A 107 -3.48 -12.84 18.09
C THR A 107 -3.57 -11.33 17.93
N VAL A 108 -2.43 -10.67 18.16
CA VAL A 108 -2.21 -9.28 17.75
C VAL A 108 -1.08 -9.24 16.74
N ARG A 109 -1.30 -8.69 15.55
CA ARG A 109 -0.28 -8.53 14.53
C ARG A 109 0.28 -7.12 14.53
N LEU A 110 1.61 -7.02 14.40
CA LEU A 110 2.34 -5.79 14.21
C LEU A 110 2.83 -5.73 12.77
N SER A 111 2.52 -4.63 12.10
CA SER A 111 2.93 -4.33 10.73
C SER A 111 3.57 -2.96 10.65
N ASP A 112 4.45 -2.77 9.69
CA ASP A 112 4.94 -1.45 9.33
C ASP A 112 3.80 -0.62 8.71
N ALA A 113 3.56 0.57 9.23
CA ALA A 113 2.41 1.39 8.82
C ALA A 113 2.54 1.97 7.40
N THR A 114 3.78 2.17 6.93
CA THR A 114 4.04 2.76 5.60
C THR A 114 4.09 1.70 4.52
N THR A 115 4.67 0.55 4.86
CA THR A 115 4.89 -0.53 3.89
C THR A 115 3.89 -1.65 4.00
N GLY A 116 3.13 -1.72 5.09
CA GLY A 116 2.26 -2.84 5.42
C GLY A 116 3.00 -4.16 5.63
N ALA A 117 4.33 -4.14 5.69
CA ALA A 117 5.13 -5.33 5.88
C ALA A 117 4.86 -5.91 7.27
N TRP A 118 4.55 -7.21 7.33
CA TRP A 118 4.41 -7.92 8.58
C TRP A 118 5.73 -7.89 9.36
N ARG A 119 5.65 -7.57 10.65
CA ARG A 119 6.81 -7.52 11.56
C ARG A 119 6.78 -8.65 12.57
N GLN A 120 5.64 -8.85 13.22
CA GLN A 120 5.52 -9.82 14.30
C GLN A 120 4.06 -10.19 14.56
N THR A 121 3.83 -11.40 15.04
CA THR A 121 2.56 -11.84 15.63
C THR A 121 2.77 -12.06 17.13
N LEU A 122 1.92 -11.45 17.94
CA LEU A 122 1.87 -11.62 19.39
C LEU A 122 0.77 -12.64 19.70
N GLU A 123 1.18 -13.73 20.34
CA GLU A 123 0.32 -14.83 20.77
C GLU A 123 0.27 -14.87 22.30
N GLY A 124 -0.70 -15.62 22.85
CA GLY A 124 -0.81 -15.84 24.29
C GLY A 124 -2.20 -15.57 24.87
N HIS A 125 -3.09 -14.94 24.11
CA HIS A 125 -4.50 -14.83 24.49
C HIS A 125 -5.19 -16.19 24.34
N SER A 126 -5.91 -16.62 25.39
CA SER A 126 -6.68 -17.88 25.37
C SER A 126 -8.01 -17.74 24.60
N MET A 127 -8.47 -16.50 24.45
CA MET A 127 -9.73 -16.10 23.82
C MET A 127 -9.49 -14.96 22.80
N TYR A 128 -10.56 -14.50 22.17
CA TYR A 128 -10.54 -13.42 21.18
C TYR A 128 -9.99 -12.13 21.80
N VAL A 129 -9.13 -11.44 21.04
CA VAL A 129 -8.65 -10.12 21.42
C VAL A 129 -9.63 -9.11 20.87
N ASN A 130 -10.16 -8.21 21.69
CA ASN A 130 -11.16 -7.21 21.29
C ASN A 130 -10.61 -5.78 21.36
N ALA A 131 -9.51 -5.56 22.08
CA ALA A 131 -8.89 -4.25 22.23
C ALA A 131 -7.38 -4.34 22.10
N VAL A 132 -6.79 -3.27 21.56
CA VAL A 132 -5.34 -3.08 21.50
C VAL A 132 -5.03 -1.59 21.63
N ALA A 133 -3.99 -1.25 22.39
CA ALA A 133 -3.56 0.13 22.60
C ALA A 133 -2.05 0.23 22.76
N PHE A 134 -1.45 1.26 22.16
CA PHE A 134 -0.06 1.63 22.42
C PHE A 134 0.04 2.57 23.62
N SER A 135 1.10 2.41 24.41
CA SER A 135 1.52 3.45 25.35
C SER A 135 1.94 4.72 24.60
N PRO A 136 1.80 5.91 25.20
CA PRO A 136 2.23 7.16 24.57
C PRO A 136 3.72 7.19 24.20
N ASP A 137 4.56 6.49 24.97
CA ASP A 137 6.00 6.37 24.73
C ASP A 137 6.38 5.23 23.76
N VAL A 138 5.38 4.51 23.22
CA VAL A 138 5.52 3.44 22.20
C VAL A 138 6.33 2.23 22.68
N LYS A 139 6.63 2.11 23.97
CA LYS A 139 7.39 0.97 24.51
C LYS A 139 6.53 -0.24 24.82
N VAL A 140 5.25 -0.01 25.11
CA VAL A 140 4.34 -1.04 25.56
C VAL A 140 3.11 -1.07 24.67
N LEU A 141 2.66 -2.29 24.37
CA LEU A 141 1.38 -2.55 23.73
C LEU A 141 0.53 -3.36 24.72
N ALA A 142 -0.67 -2.88 25.03
CA ALA A 142 -1.65 -3.62 25.80
C ALA A 142 -2.71 -4.22 24.86
N SER A 143 -3.17 -5.42 25.17
CA SER A 143 -4.26 -6.09 24.46
C SER A 143 -5.13 -6.90 25.42
N ALA A 144 -6.43 -6.98 25.11
CA ALA A 144 -7.45 -7.64 25.93
C ALA A 144 -8.61 -8.13 25.07
#